data_AF-A0AAD3RB15-F1
#
_entry.id   AF-A0AAD3RB15-F1
#
_cell.length_a   1.000
_cell.length_b   1.000
_cell.length_c   1.000
_cell.angle_alpha   90.00
_cell.angle_beta   90.00
_cell.angle_gamma   90.00
#
_symmetry.space_group_name_H-M   'P 1'
#
loop_
_entity.id
_entity.type
_entity.pdbx_description
1 polymer ?
#
loop_
_entity_poly.entity_id
_entity_poly.type
_entity_poly.pdbx_seq_one_letter_code
_entity_poly.pdbx_strand_id
1 'polypeptide(L)'
;TFTEGITNQLIGCYVGSLQEPGCVLVRLYGRMTELYVNRDREVEMFQVFHAHGCGPQIYCSFQNGICYEFVRGTVLDDELLRQPSIYRLIAAEMGRIHSIQPKCGLSVEPLLWTKMSHFLTLVQS
;
A
#
# COMPACT_ATOMS: atom_id res chain seq x y z
N THR A 1 3.06 3.85 -18.07
CA THR A 1 1.90 3.67 -17.17
C THR A 1 2.01 2.30 -16.54
N PHE A 2 1.75 2.18 -15.24
CA PHE A 2 1.77 0.88 -14.55
C PHE A 2 0.34 0.33 -14.55
N THR A 3 0.15 -0.89 -15.07
CA THR A 3 -1.16 -1.45 -15.42
C THR A 3 -1.71 -2.46 -14.42
N GLU A 4 -0.93 -2.81 -13.39
CA GLU A 4 -1.27 -3.82 -12.37
C GLU A 4 -2.27 -3.33 -11.30
N GLY A 5 -2.60 -2.03 -11.31
CA GLY A 5 -3.55 -1.44 -10.34
C GLY A 5 -5.00 -1.70 -10.74
N ILE A 6 -5.71 -2.55 -9.99
CA ILE A 6 -7.13 -2.87 -10.26
C ILE A 6 -8.04 -1.64 -10.02
N THR A 7 -7.77 -0.89 -8.95
CA THR A 7 -8.67 0.16 -8.45
C THR A 7 -8.14 1.58 -8.59
N ASN A 8 -6.88 1.77 -9.00
CA ASN A 8 -6.24 3.08 -9.06
C ASN A 8 -5.35 3.17 -10.30
N GLN A 9 -5.25 4.36 -10.89
CA GLN A 9 -4.31 4.63 -11.98
C GLN A 9 -2.95 4.98 -11.39
N LEU A 10 -1.89 4.36 -11.91
CA LEU A 10 -0.50 4.58 -11.47
C LEU A 10 0.36 5.13 -12.61
N ILE A 11 1.00 6.27 -12.34
CA ILE A 11 1.87 6.99 -13.28
C ILE A 11 3.25 7.16 -12.64
N GLY A 12 4.30 6.77 -13.37
CA GLY A 12 5.69 7.04 -12.96
C GLY A 12 6.21 8.29 -13.64
N CYS A 13 6.73 9.22 -12.85
CA CYS A 13 7.32 10.47 -13.30
C CYS A 13 8.81 10.46 -12.98
N TYR A 14 9.67 10.67 -13.97
CA TYR A 14 11.11 10.73 -13.81
C TYR A 14 11.70 11.73 -14.81
N VAL A 15 12.87 12.27 -14.49
CA VAL A 15 13.68 13.07 -15.41
C VAL A 15 14.75 12.15 -15.98
N GLY A 16 14.96 12.16 -17.31
CA GLY A 16 15.92 11.26 -17.95
C GLY A 16 15.38 9.85 -18.11
N SER A 17 15.88 8.91 -17.31
CA SER A 17 15.54 7.48 -17.39
C SER A 17 14.93 6.95 -16.08
N LEU A 18 14.12 5.90 -16.16
CA LEU A 18 13.58 5.21 -14.96
C LEU A 18 14.71 4.60 -14.11
N GLN A 19 15.88 4.35 -14.70
CA GLN A 19 17.05 3.83 -14.00
C GLN A 19 17.74 4.91 -13.16
N GLU A 20 17.45 6.18 -13.33
CA GLU A 20 18.02 7.26 -12.53
C GLU A 20 17.23 7.53 -11.24
N PRO A 21 17.92 7.90 -10.14
CA PRO A 21 17.26 8.27 -8.89
C PRO A 21 16.32 9.46 -9.11
N GLY A 22 15.22 9.51 -8.35
CA GLY A 22 14.24 10.60 -8.44
C GLY A 22 12.95 10.26 -9.21
N CYS A 23 12.71 8.98 -9.55
CA CYS A 23 11.40 8.56 -10.00
C CYS A 23 10.37 8.68 -8.86
N VAL A 24 9.22 9.28 -9.18
CA VAL A 24 8.07 9.45 -8.29
C VAL A 24 6.87 8.70 -8.86
N LEU A 25 6.16 7.98 -8.00
CA LEU A 25 4.87 7.37 -8.35
C LEU A 25 3.73 8.31 -7.97
N VAL A 26 2.88 8.60 -8.95
CA VAL A 26 1.61 9.30 -8.77
C VAL A 26 0.48 8.28 -8.86
N ARG A 27 -0.28 8.14 -7.78
CA ARG A 27 -1.46 7.27 -7.70
C ARG A 27 -2.72 8.10 -7.66
N LEU A 28 -3.57 7.93 -8.66
CA LEU A 28 -4.89 8.57 -8.74
C LEU A 28 -5.96 7.57 -8.26
N TYR A 29 -6.80 8.01 -7.33
CA TYR A 29 -7.87 7.19 -6.78
C TYR A 29 -8.95 6.92 -7.82
N GLY A 30 -9.35 5.65 -7.98
CA GLY A 30 -10.45 5.27 -8.88
C GLY A 30 -11.82 5.67 -8.34
N ARG A 31 -12.79 5.87 -9.25
CA ARG A 31 -14.18 6.19 -8.90
C ARG A 31 -14.80 5.11 -8.02
N MET A 32 -15.63 5.51 -7.05
CA MET A 32 -16.43 4.63 -6.17
C MET A 32 -15.58 3.76 -5.20
N THR A 33 -14.31 4.10 -4.98
CA THR A 33 -13.46 3.37 -4.03
C THR A 33 -13.51 3.95 -2.62
N GLU A 34 -14.00 5.17 -2.46
CA GLU A 34 -14.17 5.84 -1.15
C GLU A 34 -15.13 5.12 -0.21
N LEU A 35 -16.08 4.34 -0.74
CA LEU A 35 -16.98 3.50 0.07
C LEU A 35 -16.24 2.35 0.76
N TYR A 36 -15.10 1.90 0.22
CA TYR A 36 -14.38 0.73 0.72
C TYR A 36 -13.04 1.07 1.40
N VAL A 37 -12.50 2.25 1.12
CA VAL A 37 -11.14 2.65 1.52
C VAL A 37 -11.17 4.03 2.18
N ASN A 38 -10.74 4.07 3.46
CA ASN A 38 -10.46 5.32 4.16
C ASN A 38 -9.07 5.81 3.75
N ARG A 39 -9.01 6.88 2.95
CA ARG A 39 -7.77 7.42 2.38
C ARG A 39 -6.84 8.06 3.42
N ASP A 40 -7.40 8.66 4.46
CA ASP A 40 -6.60 9.26 5.55
C ASP A 40 -5.86 8.18 6.33
N ARG A 41 -6.54 7.07 6.66
CA ARG A 41 -5.92 5.90 7.30
C ARG A 41 -4.88 5.24 6.39
N GLU A 42 -5.11 5.23 5.07
CA GLU A 42 -4.13 4.72 4.11
C GLU A 42 -2.84 5.56 4.15
N VAL A 43 -2.94 6.89 4.10
CA VAL A 43 -1.79 7.79 4.20
C VAL A 43 -1.06 7.63 5.54
N GLU A 44 -1.80 7.55 6.65
CA GLU A 44 -1.21 7.31 7.98
C GLU A 44 -0.42 6.00 8.02
N MET A 45 -0.96 4.92 7.45
CA MET A 45 -0.28 3.62 7.43
C MET A 45 0.99 3.63 6.59
N PHE A 46 0.99 4.32 5.44
CA PHE A 46 2.21 4.53 4.66
C PHE A 46 3.29 5.23 5.48
N GLN A 47 2.95 6.28 6.23
CA GLN A 47 3.90 7.00 7.08
C GLN A 47 4.45 6.10 8.19
N VAL A 48 3.59 5.28 8.82
CA VAL A 48 4.01 4.32 9.86
C VAL A 48 4.97 3.28 9.28
N PHE A 49 4.66 2.68 8.12
CA PHE A 49 5.52 1.70 7.49
C PHE A 49 6.85 2.29 7.05
N HIS A 50 6.85 3.49 6.47
CA HIS A 50 8.07 4.19 6.09
C HIS A 50 8.97 4.46 7.31
N ALA A 51 8.40 4.94 8.42
CA ALA A 51 9.14 5.19 9.66
C ALA A 51 9.82 3.93 10.24
N HIS A 52 9.32 2.74 9.91
CA HIS A 52 9.90 1.45 10.31
C HIS A 52 10.69 0.75 9.18
N GLY A 53 10.93 1.45 8.06
CA GLY A 53 11.64 0.91 6.90
C GLY A 53 10.92 -0.23 6.18
N CYS A 54 9.60 -0.36 6.36
CA CYS A 54 8.76 -1.43 5.80
C CYS A 54 7.90 -0.94 4.62
N GLY A 55 8.10 0.30 4.17
CA GLY A 55 7.28 0.88 3.11
C GLY A 55 7.89 2.13 2.47
N PRO A 56 7.38 2.52 1.29
CA PRO A 56 7.85 3.68 0.56
C PRO A 56 7.50 4.99 1.26
N GLN A 57 8.33 6.01 1.02
CA GLN A 57 8.04 7.36 1.50
C GLN A 57 6.88 8.02 0.74
N ILE A 58 5.91 8.60 1.45
CA ILE A 58 4.96 9.55 0.84
C ILE A 58 5.61 10.94 0.76
N TYR A 59 5.55 11.54 -0.42
CA TYR A 59 5.99 12.92 -0.65
C TYR A 59 4.85 13.92 -0.47
N CYS A 60 3.66 13.60 -0.98
CA CYS A 60 2.46 14.43 -0.76
C CYS A 60 1.16 13.65 -0.98
N SER A 61 0.07 14.22 -0.46
CA SER A 61 -1.31 13.82 -0.74
C SER A 61 -2.07 14.98 -1.36
N PHE A 62 -3.02 14.67 -2.22
CA PHE A 62 -3.92 15.64 -2.85
C PHE A 62 -5.33 15.04 -2.95
N GLN A 63 -6.31 15.85 -3.34
CA GLN A 63 -7.73 15.49 -3.21
C GLN A 63 -8.10 14.14 -3.85
N ASN A 64 -7.47 13.78 -4.97
CA ASN A 64 -7.74 12.55 -5.70
C ASN A 64 -6.53 11.60 -5.78
N GLY A 65 -5.57 11.66 -4.85
CA GLY A 65 -4.42 10.77 -4.91
C GLY A 65 -3.26 11.08 -3.98
N ILE A 66 -2.15 10.37 -4.21
CA ILE A 66 -0.89 10.52 -3.48
C ILE A 66 0.32 10.42 -4.43
N CYS A 67 1.41 11.08 -4.04
CA CYS A 67 2.73 10.92 -4.65
C CYS A 67 3.66 10.25 -3.64
N TYR A 68 4.34 9.18 -4.05
CA TYR A 68 5.23 8.41 -3.18
C TYR A 68 6.44 7.85 -3.94
N GLU A 69 7.40 7.35 -3.17
CA GLU A 69 8.64 6.77 -3.66
C GLU A 69 8.40 5.60 -4.63
N PHE A 70 9.15 5.59 -5.74
CA PHE A 70 9.22 4.44 -6.63
C PHE A 70 10.20 3.40 -6.09
N VAL A 71 9.67 2.29 -5.58
CA VAL A 71 10.48 1.14 -5.15
C VAL A 71 10.92 0.34 -6.37
N ARG A 72 12.23 0.20 -6.52
CA ARG A 72 12.83 -0.57 -7.62
C ARG A 72 12.76 -2.05 -7.32
N GLY A 73 12.31 -2.81 -8.30
CA GLY A 73 12.26 -4.25 -8.23
C GLY A 73 11.38 -4.83 -9.31
N THR A 74 11.24 -6.15 -9.25
CA THR A 74 10.33 -6.91 -10.10
C THR A 74 9.19 -7.41 -9.22
N VAL A 75 7.96 -7.28 -9.71
CA VAL A 75 6.77 -7.81 -9.03
C VAL A 75 6.88 -9.34 -9.00
N LEU A 76 6.53 -9.94 -7.85
CA LEU A 76 6.53 -11.39 -7.70
C LEU A 76 5.33 -12.00 -8.43
N ASP A 77 5.56 -13.12 -9.12
CA ASP A 77 4.52 -13.93 -9.75
C ASP A 77 4.24 -15.22 -8.95
N ASP A 78 3.23 -15.97 -9.39
CA ASP A 78 2.80 -17.21 -8.73
C ASP A 78 3.88 -18.29 -8.65
N GLU A 79 4.84 -18.31 -9.58
CA GLU A 79 5.94 -19.28 -9.58
C GLU A 79 6.98 -18.89 -8.54
N LEU A 80 7.38 -17.61 -8.51
CA LEU A 80 8.32 -17.07 -7.53
C LEU A 80 7.79 -17.20 -6.11
N LEU A 81 6.49 -16.96 -5.88
CA LEU A 81 5.87 -17.08 -4.55
C LEU A 81 5.98 -18.47 -3.92
N ARG A 82 6.09 -19.53 -4.74
CA ARG A 82 6.23 -20.92 -4.26
C ARG A 82 7.68 -21.27 -3.89
N GLN A 83 8.65 -20.44 -4.27
CA GLN A 83 10.05 -20.72 -4.01
C GLN A 83 10.38 -20.55 -2.53
N PRO A 84 11.02 -21.54 -1.87
CA PRO A 84 11.42 -21.43 -0.47
C PRO A 84 12.32 -20.24 -0.14
N SER A 85 13.19 -19.84 -1.05
CA SER A 85 14.01 -18.64 -0.91
C SER A 85 13.18 -17.36 -0.83
N ILE A 86 12.03 -17.30 -1.52
CA ILE A 86 11.19 -16.11 -1.62
C ILE A 86 10.18 -16.05 -0.47
N TYR A 87 9.37 -17.08 -0.24
CA TYR A 87 8.32 -16.99 0.80
C TYR A 87 8.91 -16.83 2.22
N ARG A 88 10.15 -17.30 2.46
CA ARG A 88 10.84 -17.07 3.73
C ARG A 88 11.16 -15.60 3.95
N LEU A 89 11.55 -14.88 2.89
CA LEU A 89 11.77 -13.43 2.95
C LEU A 89 10.46 -12.67 3.16
N ILE A 90 9.38 -13.09 2.50
CA ILE A 90 8.03 -12.54 2.72
C ILE A 90 7.61 -12.72 4.18
N ALA A 91 7.77 -13.92 4.75
CA ALA A 91 7.43 -14.20 6.13
C ALA A 91 8.25 -13.36 7.12
N ALA A 92 9.54 -13.16 6.85
CA ALA A 92 10.40 -12.30 7.67
C ALA A 92 9.94 -10.83 7.63
N GLU A 93 9.62 -10.30 6.45
CA GLU A 93 9.13 -8.92 6.30
C GLU A 93 7.75 -8.73 6.94
N MET A 94 6.83 -9.69 6.77
CA MET A 94 5.54 -9.69 7.47
C MET A 94 5.72 -9.72 8.99
N GLY A 95 6.70 -10.48 9.50
CA GLY A 95 7.07 -10.48 10.92
C GLY A 95 7.53 -9.11 11.41
N ARG A 96 8.32 -8.37 10.60
CA ARG A 96 8.71 -6.99 10.91
C ARG A 96 7.50 -6.07 10.99
N ILE A 97 6.59 -6.14 10.02
CA ILE A 97 5.35 -5.34 10.01
C ILE A 97 4.48 -5.66 11.25
N HIS A 98 4.30 -6.93 11.59
CA HIS A 98 3.54 -7.34 12.78
C HIS A 98 4.18 -6.92 14.11
N SER A 99 5.49 -6.66 14.12
CA SER A 99 6.19 -6.18 15.32
C SER A 99 6.04 -4.68 15.58
N ILE A 100 5.48 -3.92 14.62
CA ILE A 100 5.21 -2.49 14.78
C ILE A 100 4.17 -2.30 15.87
N GLN A 101 4.56 -1.58 16.93
CA GLN A 101 3.65 -1.35 18.05
C GLN A 101 2.58 -0.32 17.68
N PRO A 102 1.31 -0.55 18.05
CA PRO A 102 0.27 0.45 17.96
C PRO A 102 0.65 1.71 18.73
N LYS A 103 0.20 2.88 18.25
CA LYS A 103 0.36 4.14 18.99
C LYS A 103 -0.24 3.98 20.40
N CYS A 104 0.56 4.33 21.41
CA CYS A 104 0.22 4.13 22.83
C CYS A 104 -1.15 4.74 23.17
N GLY A 105 -2.05 3.94 23.77
CA GLY A 105 -3.34 4.40 24.28
C GLY A 105 -4.57 4.13 23.40
N LEU A 106 -4.42 3.47 22.24
CA LEU A 106 -5.56 3.03 21.42
C LEU A 106 -5.87 1.55 21.69
N SER A 107 -7.14 1.23 21.94
CA SER A 107 -7.60 -0.17 21.91
C SER A 107 -7.39 -0.75 20.52
N VAL A 108 -6.70 -1.89 20.45
CA VAL A 108 -6.42 -2.59 19.19
C VAL A 108 -7.50 -3.64 18.97
N GLU A 109 -8.67 -3.18 18.52
CA GLU A 109 -9.72 -4.11 18.10
C GLU A 109 -9.42 -4.63 16.68
N PRO A 110 -9.64 -5.94 16.40
CA PRO A 110 -9.43 -6.49 15.08
C PRO A 110 -10.44 -5.90 14.08
N LEU A 111 -9.93 -5.21 13.05
CA LEU A 111 -10.76 -4.54 12.03
C LEU A 111 -11.50 -5.52 11.08
N LEU A 112 -11.09 -6.79 11.04
CA LEU A 112 -11.58 -7.79 10.09
C LEU A 112 -13.11 -7.91 10.13
N TRP A 113 -13.68 -8.11 11.32
CA TRP A 113 -15.11 -8.35 11.48
C TRP A 113 -15.95 -7.14 11.08
N THR A 114 -15.56 -5.95 11.55
CA THR A 114 -16.23 -4.69 11.17
C THR A 114 -16.19 -4.47 9.66
N LYS A 115 -15.05 -4.74 9.01
CA LYS A 115 -14.90 -4.59 7.57
C LYS A 115 -15.73 -5.61 6.79
N MET A 116 -15.79 -6.86 7.24
CA MET A 116 -16.66 -7.89 6.65
C MET A 116 -18.14 -7.51 6.74
N SER A 117 -18.61 -7.08 7.91
CA SER A 117 -20.01 -6.64 8.09
C SER A 117 -20.35 -5.48 7.17
N HIS A 118 -19.45 -4.48 7.05
CA HIS A 118 -19.65 -3.36 6.14
C HIS A 118 -19.77 -3.80 4.68
N PHE A 119 -18.91 -4.71 4.22
CA PHE A 119 -19.01 -5.24 2.85
C PHE A 119 -20.32 -5.99 2.60
N LEU A 120 -20.79 -6.78 3.58
CA LEU A 120 -22.08 -7.46 3.47
C LEU A 120 -23.25 -6.47 3.36
N THR A 121 -23.22 -5.34 4.09
CA THR A 121 -24.27 -4.31 3.98
C THR A 121 -24.33 -3.65 2.61
N LEU A 122 -23.18 -3.47 1.94
CA LEU A 122 -23.12 -2.86 0.60
C LEU A 122 -23.62 -3.80 -0.52
N VAL A 123 -23.62 -5.12 -0.29
CA VAL A 123 -24.16 -6.10 -1.25
C VAL A 123 -25.68 -6.21 -1.16
N GLN A 124 -26.26 -5.86 -0.01
CA GLN A 124 -27.70 -5.93 0.24
C GLN A 124 -28.47 -4.70 -0.26
N SER A 125 -27.78 -3.64 -0.67
CA SER A 125 -28.34 -2.39 -1.22
C SER A 125 -28.35 -2.38 -2.74
#